data_AF-A0A952VN51-F1
#
_entry.id   AF-A0A952VN51-F1
#
_cell.length_a   1.000
_cell.length_b   1.000
_cell.length_c   1.000
_cell.angle_alpha   90.00
_cell.angle_beta   90.00
_cell.angle_gamma   90.00
#
_symmetry.space_group_name_H-M   'P 1'
#
loop_
_entity.id
_entity.type
_entity.pdbx_description
1 polymer ?
#
loop_
_entity_poly.entity_id
_entity_poly.type
_entity_poly.pdbx_seq_one_letter_code
_entity_poly.pdbx_strand_id
1 'polypeptide(L)'
;MYLAPADAQRFIQSYKLLMLEVLGEQEDPITGSVVPLLAKARAKLVGKRALLNKSIARLEARNVGLDPEVVTALEGLEVRQWVYLRDTKLHSIMIDSTADRAFGVLGLTQGIRDITGGTVLYMEAGLVRYRGRDVCDGVISQAVWLGPGYRRSWNEKFKEIKASGQFHVKADV
;
A
#
# COMPACT_ATOMS: atom_id res chain seq x y z
N MET A 1 13.60 -1.19 3.37
CA MET A 1 12.99 -2.54 3.47
C MET A 1 11.93 -2.69 2.41
N TYR A 2 12.13 -3.57 1.44
CA TYR A 2 11.28 -3.68 0.26
C TYR A 2 11.29 -5.10 -0.32
N LEU A 3 10.40 -5.37 -1.28
CA LEU A 3 10.26 -6.67 -1.93
C LEU A 3 11.49 -7.05 -2.77
N ALA A 4 11.61 -8.34 -3.10
CA ALA A 4 12.55 -8.76 -4.12
C ALA A 4 12.23 -8.05 -5.44
N PRO A 5 13.24 -7.61 -6.24
CA PRO A 5 13.00 -6.78 -7.42
C PRO A 5 12.01 -7.37 -8.43
N ALA A 6 12.06 -8.69 -8.66
CA ALA A 6 11.15 -9.38 -9.58
C ALA A 6 9.69 -9.33 -9.09
N ASP A 7 9.47 -9.49 -7.79
CA ASP A 7 8.14 -9.43 -7.17
C ASP A 7 7.59 -8.01 -7.18
N ALA A 8 8.44 -7.03 -6.87
CA ALA A 8 8.08 -5.61 -6.95
C ALA A 8 7.64 -5.23 -8.37
N GLN A 9 8.38 -5.69 -9.39
CA GLN A 9 8.06 -5.40 -10.78
C GLN A 9 6.72 -6.02 -11.22
N ARG A 10 6.47 -7.29 -10.88
CA ARG A 10 5.20 -7.97 -11.16
C ARG A 10 4.03 -7.25 -10.50
N PHE A 11 4.21 -6.85 -9.24
CA PHE A 11 3.22 -6.06 -8.50
C PHE A 11 2.93 -4.73 -9.20
N ILE A 12 3.96 -3.93 -9.46
CA ILE A 12 3.82 -2.60 -10.09
C ILE A 12 3.12 -2.68 -11.44
N GLN A 13 3.49 -3.65 -12.29
CA GLN A 13 2.91 -3.80 -13.63
C GLN A 13 1.41 -4.12 -13.56
N SER A 14 1.03 -5.16 -12.81
CA SER A 14 -0.36 -5.58 -12.70
C SER A 14 -1.22 -4.55 -11.96
N TYR A 15 -0.68 -3.97 -10.88
CA TYR A 15 -1.33 -2.90 -10.11
C TYR A 15 -1.63 -1.70 -11.00
N LYS A 16 -0.64 -1.21 -11.74
CA LYS A 16 -0.79 -0.05 -12.64
C LYS A 16 -1.86 -0.31 -13.70
N LEU A 17 -1.81 -1.46 -14.37
CA LEU A 17 -2.80 -1.83 -15.39
C LEU A 17 -4.22 -1.86 -14.81
N LEU A 18 -4.41 -2.53 -13.68
CA LEU A 18 -5.71 -2.63 -13.01
C LEU A 18 -6.24 -1.28 -12.52
N MET A 19 -5.39 -0.45 -11.91
CA MET A 19 -5.81 0.87 -11.42
C MET A 19 -6.24 1.79 -12.57
N LEU A 20 -5.49 1.82 -13.67
CA LEU A 20 -5.88 2.60 -14.85
C LEU A 20 -7.19 2.08 -15.46
N GLU A 21 -7.37 0.76 -15.50
CA GLU A 21 -8.61 0.15 -15.96
C GLU A 21 -9.81 0.47 -15.05
N VAL A 22 -9.61 0.54 -13.73
CA VAL A 22 -10.63 0.99 -12.77
C VAL A 22 -11.04 2.44 -13.01
N LEU A 23 -10.09 3.32 -13.37
CA LEU A 23 -10.42 4.69 -13.73
C LEU A 23 -11.26 4.76 -15.00
N GLY A 24 -11.03 3.85 -15.95
CA GLY A 24 -11.69 3.84 -17.24
C GLY A 24 -11.06 4.82 -18.23
N GLU A 25 -9.79 5.20 -18.01
CA GLU A 25 -9.03 6.02 -18.94
C GLU A 25 -8.45 5.12 -20.03
N GLN A 26 -9.17 5.02 -21.14
CA GLN A 26 -8.62 4.65 -22.42
C GLN A 26 -9.15 5.64 -23.44
N GLU A 27 -8.33 6.63 -23.78
CA GLU A 27 -8.24 7.18 -25.15
C GLU A 27 -7.14 8.25 -25.22
N ASP A 28 -6.94 9.02 -24.15
CA ASP A 28 -5.89 10.04 -24.12
C ASP A 28 -4.54 9.52 -23.59
N PRO A 29 -3.41 9.89 -24.20
CA PRO A 29 -2.09 9.66 -23.63
C PRO A 29 -2.02 10.27 -22.23
N ILE A 30 -1.57 9.51 -21.24
CA ILE A 30 -1.29 10.03 -19.90
C ILE A 30 -0.19 11.09 -20.03
N THR A 31 -0.56 12.36 -19.90
CA THR A 31 0.39 13.47 -19.89
C THR A 31 0.84 13.74 -18.46
N GLY A 32 2.14 13.63 -18.19
CA GLY A 32 2.71 13.86 -16.85
C GLY A 32 2.75 12.62 -15.96
N SER A 33 2.67 12.83 -14.63
CA SER A 33 2.84 11.77 -13.64
C SER A 33 1.61 10.88 -13.54
N VAL A 34 1.81 9.56 -13.52
CA VAL A 34 0.73 8.57 -13.31
C VAL A 34 0.27 8.49 -11.85
N VAL A 35 1.06 9.01 -10.89
CA VAL A 35 0.81 8.85 -9.45
C VAL A 35 -0.55 9.41 -9.00
N PRO A 36 -0.98 10.63 -9.40
CA PRO A 36 -2.31 11.14 -9.05
C PRO A 36 -3.45 10.28 -9.61
N LEU A 37 -3.25 9.69 -10.79
CA LEU A 37 -4.22 8.76 -11.39
C LEU A 37 -4.32 7.48 -10.54
N LEU A 38 -3.20 6.90 -10.13
CA LEU A 38 -3.20 5.73 -9.24
C LEU A 38 -3.90 6.03 -7.90
N ALA A 39 -3.67 7.21 -7.32
CA ALA A 39 -4.34 7.64 -6.10
C ALA A 39 -5.87 7.78 -6.29
N LYS A 40 -6.30 8.36 -7.42
CA LYS A 40 -7.72 8.46 -7.78
C LYS A 40 -8.35 7.09 -8.05
N ALA A 41 -7.61 6.20 -8.71
CA ALA A 41 -8.02 4.85 -9.04
C ALA A 41 -8.31 4.02 -7.79
N ARG A 42 -7.37 4.00 -6.84
CA ARG A 42 -7.54 3.26 -5.59
C ARG A 42 -8.69 3.82 -4.75
N ALA A 43 -8.87 5.14 -4.71
CA ALA A 43 -10.01 5.76 -4.01
C ALA A 43 -11.34 5.33 -4.64
N LYS A 44 -11.42 5.36 -5.97
CA LYS A 44 -12.59 4.88 -6.74
C LYS A 44 -12.83 3.38 -6.51
N LEU A 45 -11.76 2.58 -6.50
CA LEU A 45 -11.84 1.15 -6.21
C LEU A 45 -12.40 0.92 -4.81
N VAL A 46 -11.85 1.59 -3.79
CA VAL A 46 -12.28 1.48 -2.39
C VAL A 46 -13.76 1.81 -2.23
N GLY A 47 -14.23 2.89 -2.86
CA GLY A 47 -15.64 3.29 -2.85
C GLY A 47 -16.57 2.33 -3.62
N LYS A 48 -16.06 1.52 -4.54
CA LYS A 48 -16.86 0.57 -5.33
C LYS A 48 -16.07 -0.69 -5.69
N ARG A 49 -16.01 -1.66 -4.76
CA ARG A 49 -15.24 -2.90 -4.93
C ARG A 49 -15.61 -3.72 -6.15
N ALA A 50 -16.87 -3.68 -6.57
CA ALA A 50 -17.33 -4.35 -7.79
C ALA A 50 -16.59 -3.89 -9.07
N LEU A 51 -15.87 -2.76 -9.03
CA LEU A 51 -15.02 -2.33 -10.15
C LEU A 51 -13.81 -3.24 -10.36
N LEU A 52 -13.29 -3.92 -9.32
CA LEU A 52 -12.14 -4.81 -9.45
C LEU A 52 -12.43 -5.93 -10.46
N ASN A 53 -13.46 -6.73 -10.18
CA ASN A 53 -13.85 -7.87 -11.03
C ASN A 53 -14.22 -7.43 -12.44
N LYS A 54 -14.89 -6.27 -12.58
CA LYS A 54 -15.22 -5.70 -13.89
C LYS A 54 -13.97 -5.29 -14.68
N SER A 55 -12.98 -4.70 -14.02
CA SER A 55 -11.72 -4.30 -14.65
C SER A 55 -10.87 -5.51 -15.03
N ILE A 56 -10.80 -6.54 -14.18
CA ILE A 56 -10.15 -7.81 -14.49
C ILE A 56 -10.77 -8.43 -15.75
N ALA A 57 -12.10 -8.59 -15.79
CA ALA A 57 -12.79 -9.16 -16.94
C ALA A 57 -12.54 -8.38 -18.25
N ARG A 58 -12.46 -7.05 -18.21
CA ARG A 58 -12.14 -6.22 -19.39
C ARG A 58 -10.69 -6.38 -19.85
N LEU A 59 -9.74 -6.55 -18.93
CA LEU A 59 -8.34 -6.81 -19.25
C LEU A 59 -8.17 -8.22 -19.84
N GLU A 60 -8.81 -9.22 -19.25
CA GLU A 60 -8.83 -10.60 -19.76
C GLU A 60 -9.44 -10.69 -21.16
N ALA A 61 -10.57 -10.00 -21.41
CA ALA A 61 -11.19 -9.95 -22.73
C ALA A 61 -10.27 -9.35 -23.82
N ARG A 62 -9.26 -8.56 -23.43
CA ARG A 62 -8.23 -8.01 -24.33
C ARG A 62 -6.91 -8.79 -24.28
N ASN A 63 -6.90 -9.98 -23.68
CA ASN A 63 -5.72 -10.82 -23.48
C ASN A 63 -4.55 -10.09 -22.76
N VAL A 64 -4.87 -9.14 -21.88
CA VAL A 64 -3.85 -8.46 -21.07
C VAL A 64 -3.58 -9.33 -19.84
N GLY A 65 -2.37 -9.89 -19.78
CA GLY A 65 -1.94 -10.73 -18.66
C GLY A 65 -1.79 -9.94 -17.36
N LEU A 66 -2.41 -10.46 -16.29
CA LEU A 66 -2.27 -9.96 -14.92
C LEU A 66 -1.64 -11.06 -14.06
N ASP A 67 -0.81 -10.66 -13.10
CA ASP A 67 -0.30 -11.58 -12.10
C ASP A 67 -1.42 -11.97 -11.12
N PRO A 68 -1.79 -13.26 -11.01
CA PRO A 68 -2.91 -13.69 -10.16
C PRO A 68 -2.71 -13.37 -8.68
N GLU A 69 -1.47 -13.40 -8.18
CA GLU A 69 -1.21 -13.08 -6.77
C GLU A 69 -1.42 -11.58 -6.49
N VAL A 70 -1.20 -10.72 -7.49
CA VAL A 70 -1.50 -9.28 -7.38
C VAL A 70 -3.00 -9.04 -7.40
N VAL A 71 -3.74 -9.79 -8.23
CA VAL A 71 -5.20 -9.75 -8.24
C VAL A 71 -5.76 -10.12 -6.88
N THR A 72 -5.33 -11.25 -6.30
CA THR A 72 -5.73 -11.66 -4.95
C THR A 72 -5.33 -10.64 -3.88
N ALA A 73 -4.13 -10.06 -3.97
CA ALA A 73 -3.70 -9.01 -3.04
C ALA A 73 -4.61 -7.78 -3.07
N LEU A 74 -5.11 -7.41 -4.26
CA LEU A 74 -5.98 -6.26 -4.46
C LEU A 74 -7.41 -6.43 -3.93
N GLU A 75 -7.87 -7.67 -3.76
CA GLU A 75 -9.14 -7.96 -3.06
C GLU A 75 -9.08 -7.47 -1.61
N GLY A 76 -7.91 -7.60 -0.98
CA GLY A 76 -7.62 -7.14 0.39
C GLY A 76 -7.04 -5.73 0.49
N LEU A 77 -7.08 -4.91 -0.57
CA LEU A 77 -6.50 -3.56 -0.53
C LEU A 77 -7.19 -2.67 0.49
N GLU A 78 -6.43 -2.21 1.49
CA GLU A 78 -6.85 -1.22 2.48
C GLU A 78 -6.18 0.12 2.20
N VAL A 79 -6.94 1.11 1.72
CA VAL A 79 -6.48 2.50 1.63
C VAL A 79 -6.98 3.23 2.86
N ARG A 80 -6.05 3.56 3.76
CA ARG A 80 -6.33 4.25 5.02
C ARG A 80 -5.25 5.27 5.33
N GLN A 81 -5.45 5.96 6.44
CA GLN A 81 -4.45 6.78 7.07
C GLN A 81 -3.61 5.93 8.03
N TRP A 82 -2.30 6.10 7.94
CA TRP A 82 -1.32 5.31 8.67
C TRP A 82 -0.29 6.22 9.31
N VAL A 83 0.21 5.81 10.46
CA VAL A 83 1.43 6.38 11.03
C VAL A 83 2.61 5.48 10.70
N TYR A 84 3.47 5.96 9.81
CA TYR A 84 4.77 5.35 9.58
C TYR A 84 5.72 5.75 10.71
N LEU A 85 6.00 4.82 11.62
CA LEU A 85 6.77 5.10 12.83
C LEU A 85 8.29 5.08 12.57
N ARG A 86 8.82 3.95 12.10
CA ARG A 86 10.25 3.74 11.85
C ARG A 86 10.50 2.49 11.03
N ASP A 87 11.70 2.38 10.51
CA ASP A 87 12.22 1.13 9.97
C ASP A 87 12.79 0.22 11.07
N THR A 88 12.68 -1.08 10.82
CA THR A 88 13.44 -2.13 11.48
C THR A 88 14.42 -2.75 10.48
N LYS A 89 15.15 -3.79 10.90
CA LYS A 89 16.00 -4.58 9.98
C LYS A 89 15.20 -5.36 8.93
N LEU A 90 13.89 -5.59 9.13
CA LEU A 90 13.09 -6.53 8.33
C LEU A 90 11.84 -5.91 7.68
N HIS A 91 11.37 -4.76 8.17
CA HIS A 91 10.17 -4.08 7.70
C HIS A 91 10.07 -2.66 8.27
N SER A 92 9.21 -1.83 7.70
CA SER A 92 8.74 -0.57 8.26
C SER A 92 7.54 -0.83 9.19
N ILE A 93 7.46 -0.12 10.31
CA ILE A 93 6.31 -0.20 11.22
C ILE A 93 5.28 0.84 10.79
N MET A 94 4.09 0.39 10.41
CA MET A 94 2.93 1.23 10.11
C MET A 94 1.82 0.94 11.11
N ILE A 95 1.24 1.97 11.70
CA ILE A 95 0.15 1.86 12.68
C ILE A 95 -1.11 2.42 12.02
N ASP A 96 -2.26 1.73 12.13
CA ASP A 96 -3.54 2.34 11.71
C ASP A 96 -3.74 3.64 12.50
N SER A 97 -4.19 4.70 11.83
CA SER A 97 -4.53 5.97 12.48
C SER A 97 -5.51 5.85 13.66
N THR A 98 -6.35 4.81 13.69
CA THR A 98 -7.26 4.49 14.80
C THR A 98 -6.54 3.92 16.03
N ALA A 99 -5.25 3.60 15.90
CA ALA A 99 -4.39 3.10 16.97
C ALA A 99 -4.80 1.73 17.55
N ASP A 100 -5.51 0.91 16.78
CA ASP A 100 -5.95 -0.43 17.16
C ASP A 100 -4.96 -1.54 16.74
N ARG A 101 -4.31 -1.37 15.58
CA ARG A 101 -3.49 -2.38 14.92
C ARG A 101 -2.22 -1.77 14.31
N ALA A 102 -1.19 -2.59 14.20
CA ALA A 102 0.05 -2.21 13.53
C ALA A 102 0.54 -3.35 12.64
N PHE A 103 1.30 -2.98 11.61
CA PHE A 103 1.77 -3.88 10.56
C PHE A 103 3.27 -3.71 10.31
N GLY A 104 3.95 -4.84 10.04
CA GLY A 104 5.29 -4.86 9.49
C GLY A 104 5.23 -4.81 7.96
N VAL A 105 5.41 -3.63 7.40
CA VAL A 105 5.17 -3.34 5.98
C VAL A 105 6.47 -3.27 5.18
N LEU A 106 6.44 -3.78 3.95
CA LEU A 106 7.49 -3.58 2.96
C LEU A 106 7.09 -2.53 1.92
N GLY A 107 8.08 -1.77 1.43
CA GLY A 107 7.92 -1.03 0.18
C GLY A 107 8.06 -1.94 -1.05
N LEU A 108 7.82 -1.39 -2.24
CA LEU A 108 7.95 -2.14 -3.50
C LEU A 108 9.41 -2.22 -3.95
N THR A 109 9.96 -1.13 -4.47
CA THR A 109 11.34 -1.06 -4.99
C THR A 109 12.32 -0.40 -4.03
N GLN A 110 11.82 0.36 -3.07
CA GLN A 110 12.60 1.09 -2.07
C GLN A 110 11.85 1.16 -0.74
N GLY A 111 12.54 1.51 0.35
CA GLY A 111 11.92 1.62 1.67
C GLY A 111 10.97 2.82 1.76
N ILE A 112 9.99 2.75 2.67
CA ILE A 112 9.03 3.85 2.90
C ILE A 112 9.76 5.13 3.32
N ARG A 113 10.82 5.02 4.13
CA ARG A 113 11.70 6.14 4.49
C ARG A 113 12.33 6.81 3.28
N ASP A 114 12.73 6.04 2.28
CA ASP A 114 13.40 6.55 1.08
C ASP A 114 12.41 7.31 0.20
N ILE A 115 11.14 6.91 0.18
CA ILE A 115 10.06 7.62 -0.53
C ILE A 115 9.70 8.93 0.20
N THR A 116 9.62 8.89 1.52
CA THR A 116 9.08 9.99 2.33
C THR A 116 10.15 10.97 2.83
N GLY A 117 11.44 10.66 2.65
CA GLY A 117 12.56 11.49 3.09
C GLY A 117 12.74 11.56 4.61
N GLY A 118 12.02 10.75 5.40
CA GLY A 118 12.01 10.87 6.86
C GLY A 118 11.33 9.72 7.58
N THR A 119 11.14 9.86 8.88
CA THR A 119 10.41 8.88 9.74
C THR A 119 9.46 9.62 10.65
N VAL A 120 8.44 8.91 11.15
CA VAL A 120 7.34 9.47 11.93
C VAL A 120 6.50 10.43 11.09
N LEU A 121 5.74 9.79 10.21
CA LEU A 121 4.89 10.45 9.23
C LEU A 121 3.46 9.94 9.41
N TYR A 122 2.50 10.85 9.41
CA TYR A 122 1.09 10.52 9.17
C TYR A 122 0.85 10.60 7.67
N MET A 123 0.30 9.56 7.05
CA MET A 123 0.13 9.51 5.60
C MET A 123 -1.00 8.58 5.18
N GLU A 124 -1.55 8.84 3.99
CA GLU A 124 -2.46 7.92 3.31
C GLU A 124 -1.67 6.99 2.38
N ALA A 125 -1.92 5.69 2.49
CA ALA A 125 -1.35 4.68 1.61
C ALA A 125 -2.27 3.46 1.46
N GLY A 126 -2.08 2.70 0.38
CA GLY A 126 -2.69 1.38 0.24
C GLY A 126 -1.82 0.31 0.86
N LEU A 127 -2.37 -0.52 1.74
CA LEU A 127 -1.74 -1.75 2.21
C LEU A 127 -2.45 -2.97 1.64
N VAL A 128 -1.66 -3.95 1.19
CA VAL A 128 -2.14 -5.24 0.69
C VAL A 128 -1.33 -6.38 1.26
N ARG A 129 -1.93 -7.58 1.31
CA ARG A 129 -1.19 -8.82 1.57
C ARG A 129 -0.72 -9.41 0.24
N TYR A 130 0.58 -9.39 0.00
CA TYR A 130 1.20 -9.93 -1.22
C TYR A 130 2.37 -10.85 -0.85
N ARG A 131 2.40 -12.07 -1.40
CA ARG A 131 3.42 -13.10 -1.09
C ARG A 131 3.63 -13.32 0.42
N GLY A 132 2.53 -13.34 1.19
CA GLY A 132 2.55 -13.53 2.65
C GLY A 132 3.07 -12.33 3.46
N ARG A 133 3.29 -11.18 2.83
CA ARG A 133 3.80 -9.96 3.46
C ARG A 133 2.82 -8.80 3.30
N ASP A 134 2.76 -7.93 4.30
CA ASP A 134 2.06 -6.65 4.14
C ASP A 134 2.96 -5.69 3.34
N VAL A 135 2.40 -5.13 2.27
CA VAL A 135 3.12 -4.33 1.28
C VAL A 135 2.38 -3.01 1.07
N CYS A 136 3.13 -1.91 1.08
CA CYS A 136 2.65 -0.61 0.67
C CYS A 136 2.56 -0.54 -0.86
N ASP A 137 1.44 -0.08 -1.40
CA ASP A 137 1.16 0.06 -2.83
C ASP A 137 2.08 1.06 -3.56
N GLY A 138 2.93 1.76 -2.81
CA GLY A 138 3.91 2.72 -3.33
C GLY A 138 3.31 4.09 -3.67
N VAL A 139 2.02 4.30 -3.43
CA VAL A 139 1.35 5.59 -3.66
C VAL A 139 1.11 6.24 -2.30
N ILE A 140 1.78 7.36 -2.03
CA ILE A 140 1.66 8.08 -0.76
C ILE A 140 0.99 9.43 -1.01
N SER A 141 -0.06 9.73 -0.25
CA SER A 141 -0.78 11.01 -0.25
C SER A 141 -0.91 11.56 1.17
N GLN A 142 -1.22 12.85 1.29
CA GLN A 142 -1.51 13.52 2.57
C GLN A 142 -0.43 13.32 3.65
N ALA A 143 0.84 13.35 3.25
CA ALA A 143 1.97 13.18 4.16
C ALA A 143 2.17 14.39 5.08
N VAL A 144 2.22 14.14 6.40
CA VAL A 144 2.49 15.13 7.44
C VAL A 144 3.56 14.61 8.39
N TRP A 145 4.66 15.36 8.55
CA TRP A 145 5.71 15.03 9.52
C TRP A 145 5.26 15.34 10.94
N LEU A 146 5.48 14.39 11.83
CA LEU A 146 5.09 14.51 13.22
C LEU A 146 6.30 14.90 14.09
N GLY A 147 6.09 15.89 14.94
CA GLY A 147 7.11 16.36 15.88
C GLY A 147 7.51 15.32 16.94
N PRO A 148 8.59 15.58 17.71
CA PRO A 148 9.12 14.63 18.69
C PRO A 148 8.13 14.19 19.78
N GLY A 149 7.18 15.05 20.15
CA GLY A 149 6.12 14.72 21.12
C GLY A 149 5.22 13.60 20.60
N TYR A 150 4.66 13.76 19.39
CA TYR A 150 3.87 12.72 18.74
C TYR A 150 4.66 11.44 18.51
N ARG A 151 5.94 11.54 18.14
CA ARG A 151 6.83 10.36 18.04
C ARG A 151 6.84 9.56 19.33
N ARG A 152 6.93 10.20 20.50
CA ARG A 152 6.92 9.49 21.79
C ARG A 152 5.59 8.79 22.03
N SER A 153 4.48 9.50 21.85
CA SER A 153 3.13 8.95 22.03
C SER A 153 2.85 7.75 21.12
N TRP A 154 3.26 7.83 19.85
CA TRP A 154 3.10 6.70 18.92
C TRP A 154 4.03 5.51 19.24
N ASN A 155 5.20 5.76 19.82
CA ASN A 155 6.05 4.67 20.33
C ASN A 155 5.42 3.96 21.53
N GLU A 156 4.81 4.70 22.44
CA GLU A 156 4.08 4.14 23.59
C GLU A 156 2.87 3.34 23.10
N LYS A 157 2.07 3.93 22.21
CA LYS A 157 0.92 3.26 21.59
C LYS A 157 1.32 1.99 20.86
N PHE A 158 2.43 2.00 20.12
CA PHE A 158 2.95 0.79 19.47
C PHE A 158 3.31 -0.31 20.48
N LYS A 159 3.87 0.04 21.65
CA LYS A 159 4.14 -0.96 22.70
C LYS A 159 2.85 -1.61 23.20
N GLU A 160 1.80 -0.82 23.40
CA GLU A 160 0.47 -1.32 23.80
C GLU A 160 -0.12 -2.26 22.75
N ILE A 161 -0.15 -1.84 21.48
CA ILE A 161 -0.63 -2.66 20.35
C ILE A 161 0.15 -3.98 20.24
N LYS A 162 1.47 -3.91 20.42
CA LYS A 162 2.30 -5.12 20.41
C LYS A 162 2.01 -6.04 21.59
N ALA A 163 1.82 -5.47 22.78
CA ALA A 163 1.50 -6.24 23.99
C ALA A 163 0.12 -6.92 23.91
N SER A 164 -0.84 -6.32 23.18
CA SER A 164 -2.17 -6.91 22.94
C SER A 164 -2.22 -7.90 21.77
N GLY A 165 -1.07 -8.21 21.15
CA GLY A 165 -1.01 -9.15 20.02
C GLY A 165 -1.56 -8.59 18.69
N GLN A 166 -1.83 -7.29 18.62
CA GLN A 166 -2.36 -6.61 17.42
C GLN A 166 -1.25 -6.05 16.52
N PHE A 167 -0.02 -6.53 16.70
CA PHE A 167 1.08 -6.24 15.78
C PHE A 167 1.26 -7.41 14.81
N HIS A 168 0.86 -7.19 13.56
CA HIS A 168 0.89 -8.18 12.51
C HIS A 168 2.20 -8.06 11.72
N VAL A 169 3.04 -9.07 11.86
CA VAL A 169 4.20 -9.31 10.99
C VAL A 169 3.98 -10.66 10.37
N LYS A 170 4.24 -10.79 9.05
CA LYS A 170 4.28 -12.04 8.25
C LYS A 170 3.50 -13.19 8.91
N ALA A 171 2.31 -13.53 8.39
CA ALA A 171 1.66 -14.76 8.84
C ALA A 171 2.60 -15.94 8.57
N ASP A 172 3.01 -16.65 9.62
CA ASP A 172 3.59 -17.98 9.44
C ASP A 172 2.52 -18.82 8.76
N VAL A 173 2.84 -19.31 7.57
CA VAL A 173 2.07 -20.34 6.86
C VAL A 173 2.59 -21.69 7.35
#